data_AF-A0A7X3R9B9-F1
#
_entry.id   AF-A0A7X3R9B9-F1
#
_cell.length_a   1.000
_cell.length_b   1.000
_cell.length_c   1.000
_cell.angle_alpha   90.00
_cell.angle_beta   90.00
_cell.angle_gamma   90.00
#
_symmetry.space_group_name_H-M   'P 1'
#
loop_
_entity.id
_entity.type
_entity.pdbx_description
1 polymer ?
#
loop_
_entity_poly.entity_id
_entity_poly.type
_entity_poly.pdbx_seq_one_letter_code
_entity_poly.pdbx_strand_id
1 'polypeptide(L)'
;LRTGGGMVVHDGDELARVLLELLDDPGKRTLTGAAAGRAVLECAKAVDRTLDLVDRWILEPHPGGPVGSGPRRYPQYTPFITRLMDPGERASAIRLLRVLLLPLSLLMGMAVRLRNGLYDTGLLSNNRLPVPVISVGALTAGGAGKTPVVRYLAGCLRNAGFRPAVLSRGYGRNSRETRVVRTDAAWQEVGDEPAFLASMLPDVPVVVGPSRTAAGRLAIDQYGANVLLLDDGFQHRRLDRTMDIVVQDATSLLSPECKTGRLLPAGPFREPFSSLRRARALVLTQTDQARSAAIDMARIKGEYPHLALIEAVYEPTGLRRLDDSLHNGLDDGTQLPPDWLAGREVLVLCGIANPASFVQTVTDAGGRVTRVLAYRDHHPFTQSDLDRALSLVEESGAECIVTTEKDAVRIPEHTIGDHLVALDITLRFISGEHTLIKLVESASV
;
A
#
# COMPACT_ATOMS: atom_id res chain seq x y z
N LEU A 1 20.60 -3.09 13.46
CA LEU A 1 21.16 -3.38 12.10
C LEU A 1 22.63 -3.81 12.25
N ARG A 2 23.08 -4.93 11.65
CA ARG A 2 24.51 -5.32 11.60
C ARG A 2 25.06 -5.08 10.20
N THR A 3 25.89 -4.06 10.03
CA THR A 3 26.66 -3.82 8.80
C THR A 3 28.07 -4.40 8.96
N GLY A 4 28.70 -4.77 7.83
CA GLY A 4 29.94 -5.55 7.74
C GLY A 4 31.23 -4.89 8.23
N GLY A 5 31.14 -4.05 9.25
CA GLY A 5 32.26 -3.49 10.02
C GLY A 5 32.02 -3.51 11.54
N GLY A 6 31.01 -4.24 12.02
CA GLY A 6 30.79 -4.45 13.46
C GLY A 6 30.03 -3.34 14.19
N MET A 7 29.37 -2.41 13.50
CA MET A 7 28.47 -1.46 14.15
C MET A 7 27.06 -2.04 14.25
N VAL A 8 26.59 -2.20 15.49
CA VAL A 8 25.23 -2.58 15.84
C VAL A 8 24.52 -1.32 16.31
N VAL A 9 23.48 -0.90 15.58
CA VAL A 9 22.64 0.24 15.97
C VAL A 9 21.41 -0.30 16.71
N HIS A 10 21.20 0.17 17.93
CA HIS A 10 20.24 -0.33 18.92
C HIS A 10 18.96 0.51 19.03
N ASP A 11 19.01 1.81 18.68
CA ASP A 11 17.86 2.72 18.73
C ASP A 11 17.90 3.82 17.63
N GLY A 12 16.86 4.65 17.59
CA GLY A 12 16.71 5.71 16.59
C GLY A 12 17.71 6.86 16.75
N ASP A 13 18.17 7.15 17.97
CA ASP A 13 19.13 8.23 18.25
C ASP A 13 20.54 7.84 17.78
N GLU A 14 20.87 6.55 17.88
CA GLU A 14 22.12 6.00 17.37
C GLU A 14 22.13 5.93 15.83
N LEU A 15 20.99 5.62 15.19
CA LEU A 15 20.86 5.65 13.73
C LEU A 15 21.05 7.07 13.17
N ALA A 16 20.43 8.07 13.81
CA ALA A 16 20.55 9.47 13.41
C ALA A 16 22.00 9.97 13.49
N ARG A 17 22.72 9.62 14.56
CA ARG A 17 24.15 9.96 14.70
C ARG A 17 25.00 9.35 13.60
N VAL A 18 24.81 8.08 13.29
CA VAL A 18 25.55 7.38 12.22
C VAL A 18 25.28 8.00 10.85
N LEU A 19 24.05 8.42 10.58
CA LEU A 19 23.69 9.10 9.34
C LEU A 19 24.30 10.50 9.25
N LEU A 20 24.34 11.25 10.36
CA LEU A 20 24.98 12.56 10.44
C LEU A 20 26.51 12.47 10.26
N GLU A 21 27.16 11.46 10.86
CA GLU A 21 28.59 11.22 10.67
C GLU A 21 28.96 10.85 9.22
N LEU A 22 28.07 10.12 8.52
CA LEU A 22 28.23 9.80 7.10
C LEU A 22 28.04 11.02 6.18
N LEU A 23 27.25 12.01 6.64
CA LEU A 23 27.06 13.27 5.95
C LEU A 23 28.25 14.22 6.16
N ASP A 24 28.91 14.20 7.31
CA ASP A 24 30.06 15.07 7.62
C ASP A 24 31.40 14.57 7.05
N ASP A 25 31.61 13.27 6.82
CA ASP A 25 32.91 12.72 6.40
C ASP A 25 32.94 12.22 4.93
N PRO A 26 33.62 12.93 4.00
CA PRO A 26 33.74 12.55 2.60
C PRO A 26 34.42 11.20 2.35
N GLY A 27 35.34 10.78 3.23
CA GLY A 27 36.13 9.55 3.08
C GLY A 27 35.37 8.27 3.44
N LYS A 28 34.33 8.37 4.27
CA LYS A 28 33.45 7.25 4.65
C LYS A 28 32.36 6.95 3.61
N ARG A 29 32.11 7.87 2.67
CA ARG A 29 31.14 7.73 1.55
C ARG A 29 31.58 6.69 0.52
N THR A 30 32.88 6.45 0.37
CA THR A 30 33.47 5.50 -0.60
C THR A 30 33.54 4.06 -0.07
N LEU A 31 33.65 3.87 1.25
CA LEU A 31 33.76 2.56 1.90
C LEU A 31 32.42 1.78 1.98
N THR A 32 31.29 2.44 1.75
CA THR A 32 29.94 1.89 1.97
C THR A 32 29.38 1.07 0.80
N GLY A 33 30.12 0.91 -0.31
CA GLY A 33 29.61 0.22 -1.51
C GLY A 33 29.20 -1.24 -1.30
N ALA A 34 29.91 -1.99 -0.45
CA ALA A 34 29.62 -3.41 -0.20
C ALA A 34 28.65 -3.66 0.98
N ALA A 35 28.62 -2.75 1.96
CA ALA A 35 27.68 -2.81 3.09
C ALA A 35 26.30 -2.23 2.74
N ALA A 36 26.24 -1.28 1.80
CA ALA A 36 25.01 -0.69 1.29
C ALA A 36 24.07 -1.73 0.68
N GLY A 37 24.57 -2.74 -0.03
CA GLY A 37 23.71 -3.76 -0.67
C GLY A 37 22.77 -4.50 0.31
N ARG A 38 23.21 -4.73 1.56
CA ARG A 38 22.38 -5.34 2.61
C ARG A 38 21.50 -4.31 3.35
N ALA A 39 22.02 -3.11 3.59
CA ALA A 39 21.23 -2.01 4.17
C ALA A 39 20.08 -1.61 3.23
N VAL A 40 20.26 -1.69 1.92
CA VAL A 40 19.32 -1.23 0.90
C VAL A 40 18.02 -2.04 0.83
N LEU A 41 18.12 -3.36 1.02
CA LEU A 41 16.94 -4.22 1.13
C LEU A 41 16.09 -3.84 2.35
N GLU A 42 16.70 -3.21 3.36
CA GLU A 42 16.01 -2.59 4.48
C GLU A 42 15.70 -1.09 4.24
N CYS A 43 16.45 -0.38 3.38
CA CYS A 43 16.33 1.06 3.11
C CYS A 43 15.12 1.48 2.29
N ALA A 44 14.52 0.65 1.44
CA ALA A 44 13.26 1.06 0.80
C ALA A 44 12.17 1.36 1.85
N LYS A 45 12.24 0.71 3.02
CA LYS A 45 11.42 1.02 4.20
C LYS A 45 12.13 1.94 5.20
N ALA A 46 13.46 2.04 5.13
CA ALA A 46 14.24 2.91 6.00
C ALA A 46 14.31 4.35 5.49
N VAL A 47 14.11 4.66 4.21
CA VAL A 47 14.02 6.04 3.73
C VAL A 47 12.76 6.70 4.27
N ASP A 48 11.60 6.06 4.15
CA ASP A 48 10.37 6.54 4.79
C ASP A 48 10.47 6.51 6.31
N ARG A 49 11.07 5.48 6.93
CA ARG A 49 11.31 5.48 8.39
C ARG A 49 12.35 6.51 8.84
N THR A 50 13.32 6.88 8.00
CA THR A 50 14.33 7.89 8.33
C THR A 50 13.72 9.27 8.15
N LEU A 51 12.92 9.49 7.11
CA LEU A 51 12.15 10.72 6.93
C LEU A 51 11.08 10.88 8.02
N ASP A 52 10.46 9.78 8.47
CA ASP A 52 9.48 9.75 9.58
C ASP A 52 10.14 9.84 10.96
N LEU A 53 11.33 9.25 11.15
CA LEU A 53 12.14 9.46 12.37
C LEU A 53 12.63 10.90 12.41
N VAL A 54 13.01 11.48 11.28
CA VAL A 54 13.37 12.89 11.16
C VAL A 54 12.12 13.76 11.37
N ASP A 55 10.97 13.46 10.79
CA ASP A 55 9.71 14.20 10.98
C ASP A 55 9.22 14.08 12.44
N ARG A 56 9.24 12.91 13.08
CA ARG A 56 8.94 12.76 14.53
C ARG A 56 9.95 13.47 15.41
N TRP A 57 11.24 13.41 15.07
CA TRP A 57 12.29 14.12 15.80
C TRP A 57 12.20 15.65 15.64
N ILE A 58 11.63 16.13 14.53
CA ILE A 58 11.37 17.55 14.26
C ILE A 58 10.06 18.03 14.90
N LEU A 59 9.03 17.17 14.94
CA LEU A 59 7.65 17.56 15.25
C LEU A 59 7.17 17.14 16.66
N GLU A 60 7.81 16.18 17.34
CA GLU A 60 7.41 15.81 18.71
C GLU A 60 8.01 16.78 19.75
N PRO A 61 7.18 17.48 20.54
CA PRO A 61 7.67 18.28 21.65
C PRO A 61 8.19 17.38 22.78
N HIS A 62 9.29 17.80 23.40
CA HIS A 62 9.87 17.15 24.58
C HIS A 62 8.84 17.07 25.73
N PRO A 63 8.71 15.93 26.43
CA PRO A 63 7.94 15.88 27.67
C PRO A 63 8.60 16.82 28.69
N GLY A 64 7.92 17.92 29.03
CA GLY A 64 8.36 18.90 30.03
C GLY A 64 8.95 20.22 29.52
N GLY A 65 8.89 20.52 28.21
CA GLY A 65 9.31 21.81 27.66
C GLY A 65 8.14 22.79 27.41
N PRO A 66 8.35 24.12 27.46
CA PRO A 66 7.30 25.08 27.11
C PRO A 66 6.88 24.90 25.63
N VAL A 67 5.57 25.01 25.39
CA VAL A 67 4.93 24.90 24.07
C VAL A 67 5.55 25.93 23.11
N GLY A 68 6.05 25.46 21.96
CA GLY A 68 6.52 26.33 20.87
C GLY A 68 8.04 26.48 20.67
N SER A 69 8.89 25.63 21.27
CA SER A 69 10.34 25.63 20.98
C SER A 69 10.77 24.44 20.11
N GLY A 70 11.27 24.73 18.90
CA GLY A 70 11.90 23.75 18.00
C GLY A 70 13.18 23.11 18.57
N PRO A 71 13.86 22.24 17.79
CA PRO A 71 14.66 21.13 18.32
C PRO A 71 15.91 21.60 19.09
N ARG A 72 15.96 21.27 20.39
CA ARG A 72 17.11 21.55 21.29
C ARG A 72 18.17 20.45 21.34
N ARG A 73 18.01 19.32 20.64
CA ARG A 73 18.92 18.17 20.78
C ARG A 73 20.29 18.34 20.08
N TYR A 74 20.38 19.12 19.00
CA TYR A 74 21.65 19.47 18.32
C TYR A 74 21.56 20.85 17.62
N PRO A 75 21.93 21.95 18.30
CA PRO A 75 21.80 23.31 17.77
C PRO A 75 22.52 23.55 16.44
N GLN A 76 23.59 22.79 16.18
CA GLN A 76 24.38 22.90 14.96
C GLN A 76 23.64 22.45 13.69
N TYR A 77 22.62 21.59 13.81
CA TYR A 77 21.86 21.08 12.66
C TYR A 77 20.50 21.77 12.46
N THR A 78 20.09 22.63 13.39
CA THR A 78 18.85 23.42 13.29
C THR A 78 18.71 24.15 11.95
N PRO A 79 19.75 24.83 11.39
CA PRO A 79 19.63 25.50 10.10
C PRO A 79 19.37 24.53 8.93
N PHE A 80 19.91 23.31 9.00
CA PHE A 80 19.73 22.27 7.98
C PHE A 80 18.33 21.64 8.06
N ILE A 81 17.87 21.37 9.29
CA ILE A 81 16.54 20.84 9.59
C ILE A 81 15.46 21.83 9.14
N THR A 82 15.59 23.12 9.48
CA THR A 82 14.64 24.15 9.06
C THR A 82 14.60 24.30 7.53
N ARG A 83 15.73 24.10 6.83
CA ARG A 83 15.76 24.05 5.36
C ARG A 83 15.08 22.81 4.79
N LEU A 84 15.21 21.64 5.42
CA LEU A 84 14.51 20.43 4.99
C LEU A 84 12.99 20.49 5.21
N MET A 85 12.52 21.40 6.07
CA MET A 85 11.09 21.70 6.24
C MET A 85 10.55 22.61 5.11
N ASP A 86 11.41 23.29 4.35
CA ASP A 86 11.00 24.04 3.16
C ASP A 86 10.63 23.06 2.03
N PRO A 87 9.43 23.15 1.42
CA PRO A 87 8.99 22.21 0.38
C PRO A 87 9.91 22.15 -0.84
N GLY A 88 10.53 23.27 -1.24
CA GLY A 88 11.40 23.36 -2.42
C GLY A 88 12.77 22.73 -2.21
N GLU A 89 13.36 22.96 -1.03
CA GLU A 89 14.61 22.34 -0.61
C GLU A 89 14.43 20.84 -0.34
N ARG A 90 13.32 20.43 0.32
CA ARG A 90 12.94 19.01 0.51
C ARG A 90 12.84 18.28 -0.83
N ALA A 91 12.17 18.88 -1.82
CA ALA A 91 12.07 18.32 -3.16
C ALA A 91 13.42 18.18 -3.87
N SER A 92 14.36 19.09 -3.61
CA SER A 92 15.70 19.07 -4.20
C SER A 92 16.60 18.03 -3.54
N ALA A 93 16.53 17.90 -2.21
CA ALA A 93 17.21 16.85 -1.44
C ALA A 93 16.73 15.45 -1.83
N ILE A 94 15.41 15.25 -1.98
CA ILE A 94 14.84 13.98 -2.45
C ILE A 94 15.31 13.65 -3.87
N ARG A 95 15.38 14.64 -4.77
CA ARG A 95 15.90 14.45 -6.14
C ARG A 95 17.36 14.02 -6.12
N LEU A 96 18.21 14.68 -5.33
CA LEU A 96 19.62 14.33 -5.19
C LEU A 96 19.79 12.91 -4.63
N LEU A 97 19.06 12.57 -3.56
CA LEU A 97 19.09 11.24 -2.98
C LEU A 97 18.70 10.16 -4.00
N ARG A 98 17.67 10.40 -4.81
CA ARG A 98 17.27 9.46 -5.87
C ARG A 98 18.34 9.27 -6.94
N VAL A 99 19.08 10.32 -7.29
CA VAL A 99 20.23 10.22 -8.21
C VAL A 99 21.32 9.34 -7.60
N LEU A 100 21.63 9.53 -6.32
CA LEU A 100 22.60 8.69 -5.60
C LEU A 100 22.15 7.22 -5.51
N LEU A 101 20.84 6.96 -5.50
CA LEU A 101 20.26 5.61 -5.47
C LEU A 101 20.18 4.94 -6.87
N LEU A 102 20.57 5.62 -7.96
CA LEU A 102 20.50 5.05 -9.31
C LEU A 102 21.34 3.78 -9.52
N PRO A 103 22.62 3.72 -9.09
CA PRO A 103 23.46 2.53 -9.29
C PRO A 103 22.82 1.29 -8.67
N LEU A 104 22.17 1.49 -7.54
CA LEU A 104 21.50 0.45 -6.76
C LEU A 104 20.19 -0.01 -7.39
N SER A 105 19.43 0.91 -7.99
CA SER A 105 18.27 0.59 -8.81
C SER A 105 18.65 -0.24 -10.04
N LEU A 106 19.81 0.04 -10.65
CA LEU A 106 20.35 -0.76 -11.75
C LEU A 106 20.74 -2.16 -11.30
N LEU A 107 21.42 -2.31 -10.15
CA LEU A 107 21.75 -3.61 -9.56
C LEU A 107 20.49 -4.43 -9.26
N MET A 108 19.48 -3.80 -8.63
CA MET A 108 18.18 -4.42 -8.39
C MET A 108 17.52 -4.85 -9.70
N GLY A 109 17.58 -4.01 -10.74
CA GLY A 109 17.06 -4.35 -12.06
C GLY A 109 17.73 -5.53 -12.72
N MET A 110 19.05 -5.66 -12.60
CA MET A 110 19.76 -6.85 -13.07
C MET A 110 19.34 -8.09 -12.29
N ALA A 111 19.26 -8.02 -10.97
CA ALA A 111 18.83 -9.13 -10.13
C ALA A 111 17.39 -9.58 -10.44
N VAL A 112 16.47 -8.63 -10.62
CA VAL A 112 15.07 -8.91 -11.00
C VAL A 112 14.99 -9.53 -12.39
N ARG A 113 15.72 -8.99 -13.39
CA ARG A 113 15.75 -9.55 -14.74
C ARG A 113 16.34 -10.95 -14.78
N LEU A 114 17.44 -11.18 -14.06
CA LEU A 114 18.05 -12.51 -13.93
C LEU A 114 17.08 -13.49 -13.29
N ARG A 115 16.50 -13.13 -12.12
CA ARG A 115 15.50 -13.95 -11.44
C ARG A 115 14.33 -14.29 -12.36
N ASN A 116 13.84 -13.30 -13.12
CA ASN A 116 12.75 -13.51 -14.05
C ASN A 116 13.14 -14.45 -15.18
N GLY A 117 14.32 -14.25 -15.80
CA GLY A 117 14.83 -15.14 -16.83
C GLY A 117 15.01 -16.58 -16.33
N LEU A 118 15.44 -16.79 -15.09
CA LEU A 118 15.54 -18.12 -14.48
C LEU A 118 14.18 -18.82 -14.30
N TYR A 119 13.12 -18.07 -14.02
CA TYR A 119 11.76 -18.62 -14.02
C TYR A 119 11.22 -18.84 -15.45
N ASP A 120 11.52 -17.93 -16.38
CA ASP A 120 11.08 -18.02 -17.79
C ASP A 120 11.70 -19.24 -18.49
N THR A 121 12.93 -19.60 -18.12
CA THR A 121 13.66 -20.78 -18.62
C THR A 121 13.36 -22.08 -17.87
N GLY A 122 12.58 -22.02 -16.78
CA GLY A 122 12.27 -23.18 -15.93
C GLY A 122 13.43 -23.66 -15.04
N LEU A 123 14.55 -22.93 -14.97
CA LEU A 123 15.67 -23.25 -14.06
C LEU A 123 15.28 -23.11 -12.59
N LEU A 124 14.38 -22.18 -12.27
CA LEU A 124 13.75 -22.10 -10.95
C LEU A 124 12.42 -22.84 -10.97
N SER A 125 12.21 -23.72 -9.99
CA SER A 125 10.99 -24.51 -9.88
C SER A 125 9.80 -23.69 -9.38
N ASN A 126 8.64 -23.97 -9.96
CA ASN A 126 7.35 -23.47 -9.52
C ASN A 126 6.61 -24.63 -8.86
N ASN A 127 5.98 -24.36 -7.72
CA ASN A 127 5.07 -25.31 -7.11
C ASN A 127 3.74 -25.21 -7.84
N ARG A 128 3.17 -26.35 -8.22
CA ARG A 128 1.83 -26.41 -8.81
C ARG A 128 0.83 -26.88 -7.76
N LEU A 129 -0.32 -26.24 -7.72
CA LEU A 129 -1.48 -26.68 -6.94
C LEU A 129 -2.47 -27.39 -7.87
N PRO A 130 -3.32 -28.28 -7.34
CA PRO A 130 -4.27 -29.05 -8.16
C PRO A 130 -5.46 -28.22 -8.69
N VAL A 131 -5.52 -26.93 -8.34
CA VAL A 131 -6.59 -26.00 -8.73
C VAL A 131 -5.97 -24.75 -9.39
N PRO A 132 -6.72 -24.05 -10.27
CA PRO A 132 -6.24 -22.82 -10.89
C PRO A 132 -5.87 -21.73 -9.89
N VAL A 133 -4.83 -20.97 -10.23
CA VAL A 133 -4.34 -19.85 -9.41
C VAL A 133 -4.30 -18.59 -10.27
N ILE A 134 -5.07 -17.58 -9.88
CA ILE A 134 -5.11 -16.27 -10.51
C ILE A 134 -4.41 -15.28 -9.59
N SER A 135 -3.45 -14.53 -10.12
CA SER A 135 -2.67 -13.57 -9.37
C SER A 135 -3.14 -12.15 -9.66
N VAL A 136 -3.39 -11.38 -8.61
CA VAL A 136 -3.61 -9.95 -8.68
C VAL A 136 -2.41 -9.28 -8.02
N GLY A 137 -1.70 -8.44 -8.77
CA GLY A 137 -0.53 -7.75 -8.24
C GLY A 137 -0.33 -6.40 -8.89
N ALA A 138 0.76 -5.72 -8.53
CA ALA A 138 1.11 -4.42 -9.10
C ALA A 138 2.59 -4.38 -9.48
N LEU A 139 2.94 -3.52 -10.43
CA LEU A 139 4.34 -3.29 -10.78
C LEU A 139 5.03 -2.35 -9.82
N THR A 140 4.31 -1.40 -9.23
CA THR A 140 4.85 -0.46 -8.25
C THR A 140 4.73 -0.98 -6.82
N ALA A 141 5.59 -0.48 -5.93
CA ALA A 141 5.39 -0.55 -4.49
C ALA A 141 4.46 0.61 -4.09
N GLY A 142 3.37 0.30 -3.39
CA GLY A 142 2.34 1.25 -2.98
C GLY A 142 0.92 0.77 -3.24
N GLY A 143 -0.04 1.64 -2.91
CA GLY A 143 -1.48 1.45 -2.96
C GLY A 143 -2.06 1.48 -4.37
N ALA A 144 -1.65 0.52 -5.22
CA ALA A 144 -2.14 0.38 -6.59
C ALA A 144 -3.61 -0.09 -6.69
N GLY A 145 -4.37 -0.14 -5.59
CA GLY A 145 -5.78 -0.54 -5.66
C GLY A 145 -6.04 -2.05 -5.83
N LYS A 146 -5.09 -2.91 -5.43
CA LYS A 146 -5.20 -4.37 -5.60
C LYS A 146 -6.36 -4.97 -4.81
N THR A 147 -6.51 -4.55 -3.55
CA THR A 147 -7.44 -5.16 -2.58
C THR A 147 -8.90 -5.04 -3.04
N PRO A 148 -9.40 -3.89 -3.52
CA PRO A 148 -10.73 -3.80 -4.14
C PRO A 148 -10.90 -4.71 -5.37
N VAL A 149 -9.87 -4.84 -6.22
CA VAL A 149 -9.91 -5.74 -7.39
C VAL A 149 -10.00 -7.20 -6.95
N VAL A 150 -9.23 -7.62 -5.94
CA VAL A 150 -9.31 -8.97 -5.37
C VAL A 150 -10.72 -9.25 -4.81
N ARG A 151 -11.28 -8.29 -4.05
CA ARG A 151 -12.64 -8.38 -3.51
C ARG A 151 -13.68 -8.56 -4.61
N TYR A 152 -13.62 -7.72 -5.65
CA TYR A 152 -14.53 -7.78 -6.78
C TYR A 152 -14.45 -9.14 -7.48
N LEU A 153 -13.24 -9.61 -7.81
CA LEU A 153 -13.05 -10.89 -8.51
C LEU A 153 -13.49 -12.10 -7.66
N ALA A 154 -13.25 -12.08 -6.35
CA ALA A 154 -13.73 -13.12 -5.45
C ALA A 154 -15.27 -13.19 -5.44
N GLY A 155 -15.95 -12.03 -5.41
CA GLY A 155 -17.40 -11.94 -5.52
C GLY A 155 -17.93 -12.48 -6.86
N CYS A 156 -17.31 -12.09 -7.98
CA CYS A 156 -17.70 -12.58 -9.31
C CYS A 156 -17.55 -14.11 -9.43
N LEU A 157 -16.42 -14.66 -9.01
CA LEU A 157 -16.16 -16.11 -9.05
C LEU A 157 -17.17 -16.88 -8.20
N ARG A 158 -17.46 -16.38 -6.99
CA ARG A 158 -18.50 -16.96 -6.14
C ARG A 158 -19.86 -16.94 -6.83
N ASN A 159 -20.26 -15.81 -7.41
CA ASN A 159 -21.56 -15.68 -8.09
C ASN A 159 -21.65 -16.56 -9.34
N ALA A 160 -20.52 -16.87 -9.97
CA ALA A 160 -20.41 -17.83 -11.07
C ALA A 160 -20.38 -19.31 -10.60
N GLY A 161 -20.51 -19.57 -9.29
CA GLY A 161 -20.57 -20.92 -8.72
C GLY A 161 -19.22 -21.54 -8.36
N PHE A 162 -18.11 -20.80 -8.46
CA PHE A 162 -16.82 -21.24 -7.95
C PHE A 162 -16.75 -21.13 -6.42
N ARG A 163 -15.79 -21.84 -5.83
CA ARG A 163 -15.41 -21.74 -4.41
C ARG A 163 -14.03 -21.08 -4.33
N PRO A 164 -13.95 -19.75 -4.46
CA PRO A 164 -12.68 -19.05 -4.40
C PRO A 164 -12.09 -19.07 -2.99
N ALA A 165 -10.76 -18.98 -2.89
CA ALA A 165 -10.08 -18.60 -1.66
C ALA A 165 -8.98 -17.58 -1.97
N VAL A 166 -8.78 -16.61 -1.08
CA VAL A 166 -7.77 -15.55 -1.24
C VAL A 166 -6.53 -15.90 -0.42
N LEU A 167 -5.36 -15.84 -1.04
CA LEU A 167 -4.07 -16.10 -0.41
C LEU A 167 -3.29 -14.80 -0.30
N SER A 168 -2.93 -14.40 0.92
CA SER A 168 -2.14 -13.20 1.18
C SER A 168 -0.86 -13.49 1.98
N ARG A 169 0.08 -12.53 1.97
CA ARG A 169 1.31 -12.64 2.78
C ARG A 169 1.03 -12.55 4.27
N GLY A 170 0.03 -11.78 4.65
CA GLY A 170 -0.06 -11.23 6.00
C GLY A 170 1.08 -10.27 6.29
N TYR A 171 1.21 -9.21 5.49
CA TYR A 171 2.22 -8.18 5.73
C TYR A 171 1.93 -7.46 7.06
N GLY A 172 2.98 -7.11 7.82
CA GLY A 172 2.84 -6.37 9.08
C GLY A 172 2.40 -7.20 10.29
N ARG A 173 2.09 -8.50 10.12
CA ARG A 173 1.61 -9.35 11.21
C ARG A 173 2.73 -9.90 12.10
N ASN A 174 2.41 -10.21 13.35
CA ASN A 174 3.34 -10.75 14.33
C ASN A 174 3.64 -12.25 14.17
N SER A 175 2.68 -13.03 13.65
CA SER A 175 2.83 -14.48 13.45
C SER A 175 3.37 -14.84 12.06
N ARG A 176 4.11 -15.95 11.95
CA ARG A 176 4.50 -16.54 10.66
C ARG A 176 3.70 -17.78 10.28
N GLU A 177 2.75 -18.18 11.12
CA GLU A 177 1.94 -19.36 10.89
C GLU A 177 1.06 -19.22 9.64
N THR A 178 0.86 -20.33 8.93
CA THR A 178 -0.12 -20.39 7.86
C THR A 178 -1.48 -20.65 8.48
N ARG A 179 -2.42 -19.72 8.37
CA ARG A 179 -3.75 -19.86 8.98
C ARG A 179 -4.83 -19.17 8.16
N VAL A 180 -6.07 -19.62 8.34
CA VAL A 180 -7.25 -18.90 7.87
C VAL A 180 -7.47 -17.69 8.77
N VAL A 181 -7.82 -16.57 8.15
CA VAL A 181 -8.19 -15.33 8.83
C VAL A 181 -9.65 -15.42 9.22
N ARG A 182 -9.93 -15.28 10.52
CA ARG A 182 -11.30 -15.11 11.01
C ARG A 182 -11.78 -13.70 10.67
N THR A 183 -13.08 -13.52 10.49
CA THR A 183 -13.70 -12.21 10.20
C THR A 183 -13.47 -11.17 11.29
N ASP A 184 -13.28 -11.60 12.53
CA ASP A 184 -13.02 -10.79 13.72
C ASP A 184 -11.53 -10.79 14.15
N ALA A 185 -10.63 -11.29 13.30
CA ALA A 185 -9.22 -11.38 13.65
C ALA A 185 -8.58 -9.99 13.74
N ALA A 186 -7.91 -9.71 14.86
CA ALA A 186 -7.14 -8.49 15.03
C ALA A 186 -6.05 -8.35 13.94
N TRP A 187 -5.95 -7.18 13.33
CA TRP A 187 -5.06 -6.93 12.20
C TRP A 187 -3.59 -7.15 12.55
N GLN A 188 -3.18 -6.99 13.82
CA GLN A 188 -1.83 -7.24 14.30
C GLN A 188 -1.44 -8.73 14.16
N GLU A 189 -2.41 -9.64 14.16
CA GLU A 189 -2.17 -11.08 14.06
C GLU A 189 -2.16 -11.60 12.62
N VAL A 190 -2.96 -11.01 11.74
CA VAL A 190 -3.15 -11.47 10.34
C VAL A 190 -2.59 -10.52 9.28
N GLY A 191 -2.35 -9.27 9.63
CA GLY A 191 -2.10 -8.16 8.72
C GLY A 191 -3.38 -7.37 8.46
N ASP A 192 -3.24 -6.09 8.15
CA ASP A 192 -4.38 -5.21 7.87
C ASP A 192 -5.11 -5.55 6.57
N GLU A 193 -4.40 -5.79 5.46
CA GLU A 193 -5.05 -6.16 4.18
C GLU A 193 -5.84 -7.48 4.29
N PRO A 194 -5.32 -8.56 4.91
CA PRO A 194 -6.10 -9.80 5.08
C PRO A 194 -7.26 -9.67 6.07
N ALA A 195 -7.09 -8.94 7.17
CA ALA A 195 -8.19 -8.66 8.10
C ALA A 195 -9.33 -7.93 7.37
N PHE A 196 -8.97 -6.87 6.63
CA PHE A 196 -9.91 -6.13 5.82
C PHE A 196 -10.61 -7.03 4.79
N LEU A 197 -9.88 -7.81 3.99
CA LEU A 197 -10.47 -8.73 3.02
C LEU A 197 -11.42 -9.76 3.65
N ALA A 198 -11.04 -10.33 4.80
CA ALA A 198 -11.88 -11.31 5.49
C ALA A 198 -13.18 -10.69 6.00
N SER A 199 -13.12 -9.46 6.53
CA SER A 199 -14.32 -8.73 6.97
C SER A 199 -15.30 -8.44 5.82
N MET A 200 -14.78 -8.15 4.62
CA MET A 200 -15.59 -7.81 3.44
C MET A 200 -16.06 -9.04 2.64
N LEU A 201 -15.50 -10.22 2.92
CA LEU A 201 -15.80 -11.48 2.24
C LEU A 201 -16.02 -12.61 3.27
N PRO A 202 -17.07 -12.55 4.10
CA PRO A 202 -17.29 -13.53 5.17
C PRO A 202 -17.43 -14.98 4.66
N ASP A 203 -17.88 -15.14 3.42
CA ASP A 203 -18.09 -16.45 2.77
C ASP A 203 -16.89 -16.94 1.95
N VAL A 204 -15.79 -16.17 1.85
CA VAL A 204 -14.61 -16.53 1.05
C VAL A 204 -13.41 -16.71 1.98
N PRO A 205 -12.80 -17.91 2.06
CA PRO A 205 -11.65 -18.13 2.92
C PRO A 205 -10.48 -17.22 2.53
N VAL A 206 -10.01 -16.42 3.48
CA VAL A 206 -8.76 -15.66 3.36
C VAL A 206 -7.68 -16.37 4.16
N VAL A 207 -6.59 -16.78 3.51
CA VAL A 207 -5.50 -17.54 4.13
C VAL A 207 -4.21 -16.73 4.07
N VAL A 208 -3.58 -16.57 5.22
CA VAL A 208 -2.32 -15.83 5.38
C VAL A 208 -1.17 -16.77 5.66
N GLY A 209 -0.06 -16.61 4.95
CA GLY A 209 1.11 -17.46 5.15
C GLY A 209 2.35 -16.98 4.39
N PRO A 210 3.57 -17.29 4.88
CA PRO A 210 4.80 -17.02 4.14
C PRO A 210 4.85 -17.84 2.84
N SER A 211 4.40 -19.09 2.89
CA SER A 211 4.30 -20.00 1.73
C SER A 211 2.89 -19.97 1.14
N ARG A 212 2.76 -19.46 -0.09
CA ARG A 212 1.48 -19.47 -0.82
C ARG A 212 1.05 -20.88 -1.17
N THR A 213 2.01 -21.77 -1.42
CA THR A 213 1.74 -23.18 -1.66
C THR A 213 1.09 -23.84 -0.45
N ALA A 214 1.60 -23.59 0.76
CA ALA A 214 1.03 -24.14 1.99
C ALA A 214 -0.36 -23.53 2.28
N ALA A 215 -0.50 -22.21 2.11
CA ALA A 215 -1.77 -21.51 2.26
C ALA A 215 -2.83 -22.03 1.28
N GLY A 216 -2.43 -22.25 0.02
CA GLY A 216 -3.30 -22.81 -1.02
C GLY A 216 -3.72 -24.24 -0.73
N ARG A 217 -2.80 -25.11 -0.29
CA ARG A 217 -3.16 -26.47 0.16
C ARG A 217 -4.17 -26.45 1.31
N LEU A 218 -3.93 -25.61 2.31
CA LEU A 218 -4.87 -25.45 3.43
C LEU A 218 -6.26 -25.03 2.94
N ALA A 219 -6.34 -24.05 2.04
CA ALA A 219 -7.62 -23.60 1.47
C ALA A 219 -8.35 -24.71 0.69
N ILE A 220 -7.62 -25.51 -0.09
CA ILE A 220 -8.17 -26.63 -0.86
C ILE A 220 -8.67 -27.72 0.09
N ASP A 221 -7.82 -28.14 1.03
CA ASP A 221 -8.07 -29.31 1.87
C ASP A 221 -9.17 -29.04 2.91
N GLN A 222 -9.24 -27.83 3.48
CA GLN A 222 -10.20 -27.51 4.54
C GLN A 222 -11.51 -26.89 4.02
N TYR A 223 -11.47 -26.16 2.90
CA TYR A 223 -12.63 -25.40 2.42
C TYR A 223 -13.10 -25.82 1.03
N GLY A 224 -12.45 -26.81 0.41
CA GLY A 224 -12.81 -27.28 -0.92
C GLY A 224 -12.65 -26.21 -2.00
N ALA A 225 -11.72 -25.27 -1.80
CA ALA A 225 -11.46 -24.19 -2.73
C ALA A 225 -11.08 -24.76 -4.11
N ASN A 226 -11.77 -24.35 -5.17
CA ASN A 226 -11.52 -24.82 -6.53
C ASN A 226 -10.87 -23.76 -7.44
N VAL A 227 -10.65 -22.54 -6.92
CA VAL A 227 -9.87 -21.49 -7.56
C VAL A 227 -9.21 -20.64 -6.47
N LEU A 228 -7.96 -20.22 -6.69
CA LEU A 228 -7.19 -19.45 -5.73
C LEU A 228 -6.86 -18.07 -6.28
N LEU A 229 -7.11 -17.01 -5.49
CA LEU A 229 -6.72 -15.65 -5.80
C LEU A 229 -5.50 -15.25 -4.97
N LEU A 230 -4.39 -14.87 -5.61
CA LEU A 230 -3.24 -14.32 -4.90
C LEU A 230 -3.37 -12.81 -4.77
N ASP A 231 -3.42 -12.32 -3.54
CA ASP A 231 -3.28 -10.90 -3.24
C ASP A 231 -1.77 -10.53 -3.19
N ASP A 232 -1.40 -9.52 -3.98
CA ASP A 232 -0.02 -9.12 -4.26
C ASP A 232 0.86 -10.26 -4.83
N GLY A 233 0.30 -11.00 -5.80
CA GLY A 233 0.88 -12.23 -6.34
C GLY A 233 1.90 -12.08 -7.48
N PHE A 234 1.96 -10.93 -8.14
CA PHE A 234 2.67 -10.80 -9.44
C PHE A 234 4.16 -11.19 -9.34
N GLN A 235 4.88 -10.67 -8.34
CA GLN A 235 6.29 -11.00 -8.07
C GLN A 235 6.48 -12.44 -7.53
N HIS A 236 5.42 -13.10 -7.07
CA HIS A 236 5.47 -14.42 -6.42
C HIS A 236 5.47 -15.58 -7.42
N ARG A 237 6.54 -15.67 -8.23
CA ARG A 237 6.68 -16.69 -9.29
C ARG A 237 6.93 -18.12 -8.82
N ARG A 238 7.12 -18.35 -7.50
CA ARG A 238 7.34 -19.68 -6.92
C ARG A 238 6.10 -20.57 -6.90
N LEU A 239 4.92 -19.97 -7.06
CA LEU A 239 3.66 -20.67 -7.22
C LEU A 239 3.26 -20.52 -8.68
N ASP A 240 2.93 -21.63 -9.32
CA ASP A 240 2.41 -21.65 -10.69
C ASP A 240 1.06 -20.95 -10.75
N ARG A 241 0.83 -20.20 -11.83
CA ARG A 241 -0.35 -19.35 -11.99
C ARG A 241 -0.94 -19.55 -13.37
N THR A 242 -2.25 -19.75 -13.42
CA THR A 242 -2.99 -19.84 -14.68
C THR A 242 -3.05 -18.48 -15.37
N MET A 243 -3.13 -17.41 -14.58
CA MET A 243 -3.23 -16.04 -15.10
C MET A 243 -2.64 -15.02 -14.11
N ASP A 244 -2.02 -13.97 -14.67
CA ASP A 244 -1.61 -12.77 -13.95
C ASP A 244 -2.46 -11.56 -14.39
N ILE A 245 -2.99 -10.84 -13.41
CA ILE A 245 -3.66 -9.54 -13.53
C ILE A 245 -2.78 -8.52 -12.83
N VAL A 246 -2.43 -7.45 -13.55
CA VAL A 246 -1.70 -6.32 -12.98
C VAL A 246 -2.68 -5.17 -12.75
N VAL A 247 -2.66 -4.62 -11.55
CA VAL A 247 -3.41 -3.43 -11.17
C VAL A 247 -2.42 -2.29 -10.99
N GLN A 248 -2.75 -1.13 -11.54
CA GLN A 248 -1.90 0.03 -11.46
C GLN A 248 -2.74 1.30 -11.31
N ASP A 249 -2.41 2.10 -10.30
CA ASP A 249 -3.01 3.43 -10.12
C ASP A 249 -2.55 4.37 -11.25
N ALA A 250 -3.53 4.88 -12.00
CA ALA A 250 -3.34 5.78 -13.11
C ALA A 250 -2.70 7.11 -12.67
N THR A 251 -3.09 7.65 -11.52
CA THR A 251 -2.53 8.90 -10.98
C THR A 251 -1.05 8.70 -10.63
N SER A 252 -0.72 7.56 -10.01
CA SER A 252 0.64 7.16 -9.69
C SER A 252 1.52 7.01 -10.94
N LEU A 253 1.01 6.46 -12.05
CA LEU A 253 1.78 6.34 -13.29
C LEU A 253 2.19 7.68 -13.91
N LEU A 254 1.39 8.72 -13.68
CA LEU A 254 1.65 10.07 -14.18
C LEU A 254 2.65 10.85 -13.34
N SER A 255 2.97 10.37 -12.14
CA SER A 255 3.95 10.96 -11.25
C SER A 255 5.33 11.08 -11.93
N PRO A 256 6.12 12.12 -11.61
CA PRO A 256 7.49 12.25 -12.10
C PRO A 256 8.34 11.01 -11.84
N GLU A 257 8.11 10.35 -10.70
CA GLU A 257 8.76 9.12 -10.26
C GLU A 257 8.53 7.98 -11.24
N CYS A 258 7.26 7.68 -11.53
CA CYS A 258 6.90 6.58 -12.42
C CYS A 258 7.31 6.87 -13.87
N LYS A 259 7.28 8.13 -14.31
CA LYS A 259 7.73 8.52 -15.66
C LYS A 259 9.19 8.17 -15.95
N THR A 260 10.03 8.07 -14.92
CA THR A 260 11.43 7.64 -15.11
C THR A 260 11.57 6.14 -15.41
N GLY A 261 10.53 5.33 -15.14
CA GLY A 261 10.58 3.87 -15.28
C GLY A 261 11.59 3.18 -14.35
N ARG A 262 12.10 3.89 -13.33
CA ARG A 262 13.15 3.41 -12.44
C ARG A 262 12.60 2.41 -11.42
N LEU A 263 13.40 1.38 -11.16
CA LEU A 263 13.11 0.38 -10.15
C LEU A 263 13.45 0.89 -8.76
N LEU A 264 12.94 0.20 -7.74
CA LEU A 264 13.37 0.39 -6.36
C LEU A 264 14.90 0.26 -6.25
N PRO A 265 15.56 1.12 -5.46
CA PRO A 265 14.99 2.20 -4.64
C PRO A 265 14.94 3.59 -5.32
N ALA A 266 15.47 3.76 -6.53
CA ALA A 266 15.50 5.07 -7.20
C ALA A 266 14.16 5.49 -7.82
N GLY A 267 13.23 4.55 -7.96
CA GLY A 267 11.85 4.76 -8.38
C GLY A 267 10.92 3.71 -7.76
N PRO A 268 9.62 3.77 -8.05
CA PRO A 268 8.61 3.00 -7.32
C PRO A 268 8.42 1.58 -7.86
N PHE A 269 9.00 1.24 -9.02
CA PHE A 269 8.77 -0.05 -9.66
C PHE A 269 9.49 -1.21 -8.94
N ARG A 270 8.76 -2.28 -8.63
CA ARG A 270 9.29 -3.56 -8.12
C ARG A 270 9.85 -4.42 -9.25
N GLU A 271 9.28 -4.29 -10.44
CA GLU A 271 9.69 -4.97 -11.66
C GLU A 271 9.59 -4.03 -12.86
N PRO A 272 10.40 -4.24 -13.92
CA PRO A 272 10.35 -3.36 -15.09
C PRO A 272 9.01 -3.47 -15.80
N PHE A 273 8.59 -2.41 -16.48
CA PHE A 273 7.32 -2.36 -17.22
C PHE A 273 7.19 -3.51 -18.24
N SER A 274 8.30 -3.97 -18.82
CA SER A 274 8.37 -5.15 -19.69
C SER A 274 7.87 -6.44 -19.06
N SER A 275 7.73 -6.50 -17.73
CA SER A 275 7.17 -7.66 -17.04
C SER A 275 5.68 -7.83 -17.33
N LEU A 276 4.99 -6.81 -17.85
CA LEU A 276 3.60 -6.91 -18.34
C LEU A 276 3.42 -7.98 -19.43
N ARG A 277 4.49 -8.42 -20.10
CA ARG A 277 4.41 -9.56 -21.03
C ARG A 277 3.80 -10.82 -20.39
N ARG A 278 3.94 -10.99 -19.07
CA ARG A 278 3.38 -12.12 -18.32
C ARG A 278 1.90 -11.95 -17.96
N ALA A 279 1.41 -10.71 -17.94
CA ALA A 279 0.05 -10.42 -17.57
C ALA A 279 -0.91 -10.69 -18.75
N ARG A 280 -2.13 -11.10 -18.42
CA ARG A 280 -3.25 -11.19 -19.37
C ARG A 280 -4.15 -9.97 -19.31
N ALA A 281 -4.16 -9.27 -18.17
CA ALA A 281 -4.92 -8.05 -17.98
C ALA A 281 -4.12 -6.98 -17.23
N LEU A 282 -4.31 -5.72 -17.62
CA LEU A 282 -3.89 -4.54 -16.88
C LEU A 282 -5.14 -3.72 -16.53
N VAL A 283 -5.40 -3.63 -15.23
CA VAL A 283 -6.47 -2.80 -14.66
C VAL A 283 -5.85 -1.48 -14.22
N LEU A 284 -6.24 -0.40 -14.89
CA LEU A 284 -5.89 0.95 -14.49
C LEU A 284 -6.98 1.50 -13.58
N THR A 285 -6.62 1.80 -12.34
CA THR A 285 -7.55 2.36 -11.35
C THR A 285 -7.42 3.88 -11.27
N GLN A 286 -8.47 4.58 -10.83
CA GLN A 286 -8.51 6.04 -10.66
C GLN A 286 -8.28 6.81 -11.97
N THR A 287 -8.85 6.31 -13.07
CA THR A 287 -8.74 6.89 -14.41
C THR A 287 -9.52 8.20 -14.58
N ASP A 288 -10.45 8.49 -13.67
CA ASP A 288 -11.17 9.74 -13.52
C ASP A 288 -10.29 10.86 -12.94
N GLN A 289 -9.46 10.53 -11.95
CA GLN A 289 -8.54 11.48 -11.31
C GLN A 289 -7.24 11.67 -12.12
N ALA A 290 -6.85 10.66 -12.87
CA ALA A 290 -5.79 10.76 -13.86
C ALA A 290 -6.38 11.35 -15.14
N ARG A 291 -6.28 12.68 -15.36
CA ARG A 291 -6.69 13.37 -16.60
C ARG A 291 -6.43 12.45 -17.81
N SER A 292 -7.47 11.85 -18.39
CA SER A 292 -7.38 10.61 -19.19
C SER A 292 -6.52 10.71 -20.46
N ALA A 293 -6.02 11.91 -20.79
CA ALA A 293 -5.10 12.17 -21.89
C ALA A 293 -3.62 11.84 -21.63
N ALA A 294 -3.22 11.45 -20.41
CA ALA A 294 -1.80 11.36 -20.06
C ALA A 294 -1.21 9.93 -20.01
N ILE A 295 -2.06 8.89 -19.94
CA ILE A 295 -1.61 7.48 -20.10
C ILE A 295 -1.86 7.07 -21.54
N ASP A 296 -0.78 6.82 -22.28
CA ASP A 296 -0.85 6.43 -23.70
C ASP A 296 -1.29 4.96 -23.83
N MET A 297 -2.61 4.75 -23.73
CA MET A 297 -3.24 3.44 -23.84
C MET A 297 -2.97 2.79 -25.20
N ALA A 298 -2.90 3.60 -26.26
CA ALA A 298 -2.60 3.13 -27.61
C ALA A 298 -1.18 2.56 -27.69
N ARG A 299 -0.20 3.24 -27.08
CA ARG A 299 1.17 2.74 -26.97
C ARG A 299 1.25 1.47 -26.14
N ILE A 300 0.60 1.41 -24.97
CA ILE A 300 0.60 0.19 -24.15
C ILE A 300 -0.01 -0.97 -24.95
N LYS A 301 -1.13 -0.74 -25.63
CA LYS A 301 -1.78 -1.77 -26.46
C LYS A 301 -0.91 -2.20 -27.64
N GLY A 302 -0.20 -1.27 -28.28
CA GLY A 302 0.74 -1.57 -29.36
C GLY A 302 1.94 -2.39 -28.90
N GLU A 303 2.47 -2.13 -27.70
CA GLU A 303 3.60 -2.87 -27.13
C GLU A 303 3.19 -4.23 -26.54
N TYR A 304 1.95 -4.34 -26.03
CA TYR A 304 1.38 -5.54 -25.43
C TYR A 304 0.00 -5.89 -26.04
N PRO A 305 -0.06 -6.37 -27.30
CA PRO A 305 -1.34 -6.62 -27.98
C PRO A 305 -2.25 -7.64 -27.30
N HIS A 306 -1.65 -8.63 -26.62
CA HIS A 306 -2.35 -9.69 -25.88
C HIS A 306 -2.98 -9.22 -24.57
N LEU A 307 -2.59 -8.05 -24.07
CA LEU A 307 -3.02 -7.53 -22.78
C LEU A 307 -4.43 -6.95 -22.90
N ALA A 308 -5.37 -7.46 -22.10
CA ALA A 308 -6.64 -6.78 -21.90
C ALA A 308 -6.39 -5.49 -21.10
N LEU A 309 -6.82 -4.35 -21.63
CA LEU A 309 -6.76 -3.07 -20.95
C LEU A 309 -8.14 -2.78 -20.36
N ILE A 310 -8.17 -2.51 -19.06
CA ILE A 310 -9.39 -2.29 -18.29
C ILE A 310 -9.21 -0.99 -17.53
N GLU A 311 -10.24 -0.15 -17.56
CA GLU A 311 -10.26 1.11 -16.83
C GLU A 311 -11.31 1.01 -15.72
N ALA A 312 -10.93 1.45 -14.53
CA ALA A 312 -11.79 1.42 -13.37
C ALA A 312 -11.56 2.64 -12.48
N VAL A 313 -12.59 2.99 -11.74
CA VAL A 313 -12.62 4.09 -10.78
C VAL A 313 -13.14 3.56 -9.44
N TYR A 314 -12.91 4.34 -8.40
CA TYR A 314 -13.51 4.07 -7.09
C TYR A 314 -14.69 5.00 -6.88
N GLU A 315 -15.82 4.42 -6.52
CA GLU A 315 -17.01 5.19 -6.21
C GLU A 315 -17.37 5.06 -4.74
N PRO A 316 -17.61 6.19 -4.05
CA PRO A 316 -18.22 6.19 -2.73
C PRO A 316 -19.56 5.47 -2.76
N THR A 317 -19.72 4.46 -1.92
CA THR A 317 -20.98 3.69 -1.78
C THR A 317 -21.74 4.02 -0.51
N GLY A 318 -21.03 4.58 0.47
CA GLY A 318 -21.59 5.08 1.71
C GLY A 318 -20.48 5.43 2.67
N LEU A 319 -20.87 5.79 3.89
CA LEU A 319 -19.95 5.90 5.01
C LEU A 319 -20.44 5.00 6.13
N ARG A 320 -19.51 4.57 6.98
CA ARG A 320 -19.81 3.86 8.21
C ARG A 320 -19.28 4.65 9.38
N ARG A 321 -20.15 4.94 10.35
CA ARG A 321 -19.71 5.44 11.66
C ARG A 321 -18.94 4.34 12.37
N LEU A 322 -17.77 4.67 12.89
CA LEU A 322 -16.98 3.78 13.72
C LEU A 322 -17.35 4.07 15.19
N ASP A 323 -18.54 3.62 15.60
CA ASP A 323 -19.03 3.77 16.98
C ASP A 323 -18.54 2.65 17.91
N ASP A 324 -18.69 2.87 19.22
CA ASP A 324 -18.23 1.99 20.29
C ASP A 324 -18.97 0.65 20.41
N SER A 325 -20.02 0.39 19.63
CA SER A 325 -21.03 -0.63 19.95
C SER A 325 -21.06 -1.85 19.02
N LEU A 326 -20.48 -1.79 17.83
CA LEU A 326 -20.85 -2.73 16.76
C LEU A 326 -19.65 -3.41 16.07
N HIS A 327 -18.97 -4.29 16.81
CA HIS A 327 -18.16 -5.36 16.21
C HIS A 327 -18.97 -6.62 15.85
N ASN A 328 -20.30 -6.61 16.03
CA ASN A 328 -21.16 -7.67 15.52
C ASN A 328 -21.99 -7.09 14.39
N GLY A 329 -21.58 -7.37 13.16
CA GLY A 329 -22.30 -6.96 11.96
C GLY A 329 -23.80 -7.24 12.06
N LEU A 330 -24.56 -6.38 11.38
CA LEU A 330 -26.03 -6.28 11.33
C LEU A 330 -26.60 -5.23 12.31
N ASP A 331 -26.46 -3.93 12.00
CA ASP A 331 -27.49 -2.94 12.35
C ASP A 331 -27.50 -1.73 11.41
N ASP A 332 -28.70 -1.39 10.92
CA ASP A 332 -29.07 -0.48 9.81
C ASP A 332 -28.90 1.03 10.14
N GLY A 333 -28.30 1.36 11.30
CA GLY A 333 -28.18 2.74 11.82
C GLY A 333 -26.80 3.39 11.69
N THR A 334 -25.76 2.61 11.36
CA THR A 334 -24.36 3.10 11.26
C THR A 334 -23.94 3.44 9.84
N GLN A 335 -24.74 3.05 8.85
CA GLN A 335 -24.48 3.27 7.44
C GLN A 335 -25.10 4.60 7.00
N LEU A 336 -24.26 5.48 6.47
CA LEU A 336 -24.64 6.79 5.97
C LEU A 336 -24.56 6.77 4.44
N PRO A 337 -25.47 7.46 3.74
CA PRO A 337 -25.42 7.52 2.28
C PRO A 337 -24.20 8.35 1.81
N PRO A 338 -23.72 8.16 0.57
CA PRO A 338 -22.56 8.88 0.04
C PRO A 338 -22.69 10.41 0.11
N ASP A 339 -23.90 10.93 -0.13
CA ASP A 339 -24.22 12.35 -0.10
C ASP A 339 -24.28 12.94 1.30
N TRP A 340 -24.10 12.12 2.35
CA TRP A 340 -23.89 12.60 3.71
C TRP A 340 -22.64 13.47 3.83
N LEU A 341 -21.67 13.40 2.93
CA LEU A 341 -20.55 14.37 2.95
C LEU A 341 -20.92 15.74 2.36
N ALA A 342 -22.02 15.85 1.63
CA ALA A 342 -22.35 17.05 0.85
C ALA A 342 -22.44 18.30 1.72
N GLY A 343 -21.51 19.23 1.46
CA GLY A 343 -21.46 20.53 2.11
C GLY A 343 -20.97 20.52 3.56
N ARG A 344 -20.48 19.39 4.07
CA ARG A 344 -19.91 19.29 5.42
C ARG A 344 -18.43 19.66 5.43
N GLU A 345 -18.01 20.37 6.46
CA GLU A 345 -16.58 20.60 6.72
C GLU A 345 -15.98 19.34 7.35
N VAL A 346 -14.91 18.78 6.75
CA VAL A 346 -14.35 17.49 7.19
C VAL A 346 -12.84 17.54 7.34
N LEU A 347 -12.34 16.83 8.34
CA LEU A 347 -10.92 16.52 8.47
C LEU A 347 -10.65 15.15 7.85
N VAL A 348 -9.63 15.04 7.00
CA VAL A 348 -9.21 13.75 6.44
C VAL A 348 -8.10 13.13 7.30
N LEU A 349 -8.30 11.89 7.74
CA LEU A 349 -7.31 11.08 8.47
C LEU A 349 -6.98 9.83 7.64
N CYS A 350 -5.75 9.67 7.16
CA CYS A 350 -5.41 8.48 6.38
C CYS A 350 -3.95 8.04 6.50
N GLY A 351 -3.71 6.75 6.34
CA GLY A 351 -2.40 6.09 6.36
C GLY A 351 -2.25 5.20 5.12
N ILE A 352 -2.40 5.81 3.94
CA ILE A 352 -2.37 5.15 2.64
C ILE A 352 -1.26 5.72 1.73
N ALA A 353 -0.91 4.99 0.67
CA ALA A 353 0.15 5.40 -0.24
C ALA A 353 -0.12 6.69 -1.05
N ASN A 354 -1.39 7.06 -1.27
CA ASN A 354 -1.76 8.25 -2.04
C ASN A 354 -2.86 9.07 -1.34
N PRO A 355 -2.51 9.85 -0.30
CA PRO A 355 -3.47 10.69 0.44
C PRO A 355 -4.19 11.71 -0.45
N ALA A 356 -3.51 12.26 -1.46
CA ALA A 356 -4.08 13.27 -2.34
C ALA A 356 -5.29 12.73 -3.15
N SER A 357 -5.20 11.49 -3.63
CA SER A 357 -6.33 10.83 -4.29
C SER A 357 -7.53 10.63 -3.35
N PHE A 358 -7.27 10.28 -2.09
CA PHE A 358 -8.35 10.12 -1.12
C PHE A 358 -9.02 11.44 -0.78
N VAL A 359 -8.24 12.52 -0.61
CA VAL A 359 -8.77 13.89 -0.44
C VAL A 359 -9.65 14.29 -1.63
N GLN A 360 -9.22 13.98 -2.86
CA GLN A 360 -10.02 14.22 -4.05
C GLN A 360 -11.33 13.43 -4.01
N THR A 361 -11.29 12.15 -3.63
CA THR A 361 -12.48 11.30 -3.50
C THR A 361 -13.49 11.85 -2.48
N VAL A 362 -13.01 12.34 -1.32
CA VAL A 362 -13.86 12.99 -0.31
C VAL A 362 -14.46 14.29 -0.82
N THR A 363 -13.68 15.06 -1.60
CA THR A 363 -14.13 16.31 -2.21
C THR A 363 -15.18 16.07 -3.29
N ASP A 364 -14.99 15.05 -4.12
CA ASP A 364 -15.93 14.64 -5.18
C ASP A 364 -17.24 14.09 -4.59
N ALA A 365 -17.20 13.50 -3.40
CA ALA A 365 -18.37 13.13 -2.61
C ALA A 365 -19.09 14.35 -1.96
N GLY A 366 -18.56 15.56 -2.13
CA GLY A 366 -19.16 16.81 -1.67
C GLY A 366 -18.64 17.34 -0.33
N GLY A 367 -17.67 16.66 0.29
CA GLY A 367 -17.04 17.12 1.52
C GLY A 367 -16.09 18.30 1.30
N ARG A 368 -16.09 19.27 2.21
CA ARG A 368 -15.13 20.39 2.21
C ARG A 368 -13.99 20.07 3.16
N VAL A 369 -12.84 19.70 2.60
CA VAL A 369 -11.69 19.26 3.40
C VAL A 369 -10.97 20.44 4.05
N THR A 370 -11.11 20.60 5.36
CA THR A 370 -10.50 21.71 6.13
C THR A 370 -9.04 21.43 6.50
N ARG A 371 -8.73 20.16 6.80
CA ARG A 371 -7.43 19.66 7.25
C ARG A 371 -7.18 18.25 6.73
N VAL A 372 -5.91 17.93 6.54
CA VAL A 372 -5.45 16.60 6.15
C VAL A 372 -4.37 16.15 7.13
N LEU A 373 -4.64 15.06 7.84
CA LEU A 373 -3.68 14.36 8.67
C LEU A 373 -3.29 13.05 7.98
N ALA A 374 -2.24 13.14 7.17
CA ALA A 374 -1.73 12.03 6.37
C ALA A 374 -0.52 11.37 7.04
N TYR A 375 -0.60 10.06 7.20
CA TYR A 375 0.46 9.20 7.71
C TYR A 375 0.98 8.28 6.61
N ARG A 376 2.09 7.57 6.90
CA ARG A 376 2.67 6.58 5.99
C ARG A 376 1.69 5.43 5.72
N ASP A 377 1.87 4.76 4.58
CA ASP A 377 1.08 3.56 4.25
C ASP A 377 1.25 2.48 5.35
N HIS A 378 0.15 1.88 5.76
CA HIS A 378 0.07 0.92 6.87
C HIS A 378 0.44 1.52 8.24
N HIS A 379 0.18 2.81 8.48
CA HIS A 379 0.40 3.42 9.79
C HIS A 379 -0.45 2.74 10.88
N PRO A 380 0.15 2.26 12.00
CA PRO A 380 -0.58 1.81 13.16
C PRO A 380 -1.05 3.02 13.97
N PHE A 381 -2.31 3.39 13.85
CA PHE A 381 -2.87 4.55 14.56
C PHE A 381 -2.78 4.34 16.08
N THR A 382 -2.32 5.39 16.77
CA THR A 382 -2.18 5.43 18.22
C THR A 382 -3.24 6.34 18.83
N GLN A 383 -3.53 6.19 20.13
CA GLN A 383 -4.41 7.12 20.85
C GLN A 383 -3.98 8.58 20.65
N SER A 384 -2.68 8.88 20.70
CA SER A 384 -2.16 10.23 20.48
C SER A 384 -2.40 10.78 19.07
N ASP A 385 -2.42 9.92 18.04
CA ASP A 385 -2.76 10.35 16.68
C ASP A 385 -4.21 10.83 16.59
N LEU A 386 -5.08 10.16 17.33
CA LEU A 386 -6.51 10.39 17.31
C LEU A 386 -6.90 11.57 18.21
N ASP A 387 -6.26 11.72 19.38
CA ASP A 387 -6.36 12.92 20.21
C ASP A 387 -5.95 14.17 19.41
N ARG A 388 -4.87 14.06 18.62
CA ARG A 388 -4.42 15.12 17.72
C ARG A 388 -5.46 15.42 16.63
N ALA A 389 -6.08 14.39 16.05
CA ALA A 389 -7.12 14.57 15.05
C ALA A 389 -8.34 15.31 15.65
N LEU A 390 -8.75 14.95 16.87
CA LEU A 390 -9.84 15.63 17.60
C LEU A 390 -9.51 17.10 17.90
N SER A 391 -8.30 17.41 18.37
CA SER A 391 -7.89 18.82 18.58
C SER A 391 -7.96 19.63 17.28
N LEU A 392 -7.56 19.03 16.16
CA LEU A 392 -7.64 19.69 14.84
C LEU A 392 -9.08 19.86 14.34
N VAL A 393 -9.98 18.96 14.71
CA VAL A 393 -11.43 19.12 14.43
C VAL A 393 -11.94 20.38 15.13
N GLU A 394 -11.64 20.54 16.42
CA GLU A 394 -12.04 21.72 17.20
C GLU A 394 -11.43 23.02 16.65
N GLU A 395 -10.14 23.01 16.29
CA GLU A 395 -9.44 24.18 15.74
C GLU A 395 -9.94 24.59 14.34
N SER A 396 -10.31 23.62 13.51
CA SER A 396 -10.70 23.87 12.12
C SER A 396 -12.21 24.03 11.92
N GLY A 397 -13.01 23.75 12.95
CA GLY A 397 -14.47 23.72 12.86
C GLY A 397 -14.99 22.59 11.97
N ALA A 398 -14.22 21.50 11.82
CA ALA A 398 -14.70 20.33 11.08
C ALA A 398 -15.87 19.67 11.83
N GLU A 399 -16.82 19.12 11.09
CA GLU A 399 -17.98 18.42 11.65
C GLU A 399 -17.64 16.95 11.97
N CYS A 400 -16.72 16.35 11.21
CA CYS A 400 -16.29 14.97 11.40
C CYS A 400 -14.88 14.70 10.84
N ILE A 401 -14.35 13.54 11.20
CA ILE A 401 -13.12 12.93 10.68
C ILE A 401 -13.49 11.85 9.69
N VAL A 402 -13.02 11.97 8.46
CA VAL A 402 -13.21 10.98 7.39
C VAL A 402 -11.93 10.18 7.19
N THR A 403 -12.04 8.86 7.26
CA THR A 403 -10.93 7.92 7.04
C THR A 403 -11.26 6.88 5.97
N THR A 404 -10.28 6.09 5.54
CA THR A 404 -10.49 5.01 4.56
C THR A 404 -11.00 3.75 5.25
N GLU A 405 -11.75 2.90 4.54
CA GLU A 405 -12.12 1.56 5.01
C GLU A 405 -10.88 0.70 5.39
N LYS A 406 -9.75 0.90 4.71
CA LYS A 406 -8.47 0.21 4.99
C LYS A 406 -7.81 0.71 6.28
N ASP A 407 -7.90 2.01 6.56
CA ASP A 407 -7.38 2.64 7.77
C ASP A 407 -8.24 2.31 8.99
N ALA A 408 -9.56 2.23 8.81
CA ALA A 408 -10.53 1.91 9.86
C ALA A 408 -10.15 0.64 10.65
N VAL A 409 -9.71 -0.42 9.95
CA VAL A 409 -9.27 -1.68 10.57
C VAL A 409 -8.06 -1.51 11.51
N ARG A 410 -7.27 -0.44 11.33
CA ARG A 410 -6.08 -0.15 12.15
C ARG A 410 -6.33 0.86 13.27
N ILE A 411 -7.47 1.54 13.26
CA ILE A 411 -7.83 2.52 14.27
C ILE A 411 -8.26 1.77 15.53
N PRO A 412 -7.61 2.01 16.69
CA PRO A 412 -8.04 1.43 17.96
C PRO A 412 -9.51 1.73 18.28
N GLU A 413 -10.16 0.76 18.91
CA GLU A 413 -11.50 0.93 19.48
C GLU A 413 -11.49 2.02 20.55
N HIS A 414 -12.64 2.69 20.76
CA HIS A 414 -12.89 3.61 21.88
C HIS A 414 -12.20 4.97 21.84
N THR A 415 -11.79 5.44 20.67
CA THR A 415 -10.94 6.63 20.64
C THR A 415 -11.57 7.91 20.09
N ILE A 416 -12.54 7.87 19.15
CA ILE A 416 -13.03 9.10 18.48
C ILE A 416 -14.54 9.34 18.62
N GLY A 417 -15.32 8.38 19.13
CA GLY A 417 -16.78 8.51 19.25
C GLY A 417 -17.46 8.82 17.91
N ASP A 418 -18.59 9.54 17.92
CA ASP A 418 -19.44 9.81 16.76
C ASP A 418 -18.79 10.65 15.64
N HIS A 419 -17.58 11.18 15.86
CA HIS A 419 -16.87 12.02 14.90
C HIS A 419 -16.15 11.23 13.81
N LEU A 420 -15.91 9.92 13.96
CA LEU A 420 -15.17 9.14 12.98
C LEU A 420 -16.07 8.39 12.01
N VAL A 421 -15.89 8.66 10.72
CA VAL A 421 -16.56 7.95 9.63
C VAL A 421 -15.54 7.34 8.66
N ALA A 422 -15.73 6.08 8.32
CA ALA A 422 -15.00 5.42 7.26
C ALA A 422 -15.76 5.56 5.94
N LEU A 423 -15.09 6.03 4.88
CA LEU A 423 -15.65 6.07 3.52
C LEU A 423 -15.53 4.69 2.88
N ASP A 424 -16.67 4.07 2.56
CA ASP A 424 -16.74 2.80 1.86
C ASP A 424 -16.75 3.05 0.36
N ILE A 425 -15.86 2.35 -0.36
CA ILE A 425 -15.72 2.46 -1.81
C ILE A 425 -16.03 1.15 -2.50
N THR A 426 -16.50 1.24 -3.74
CA THR A 426 -16.57 0.10 -4.65
C THR A 426 -15.79 0.37 -5.92
N LEU A 427 -15.37 -0.71 -6.57
CA LEU A 427 -14.75 -0.64 -7.88
C LEU A 427 -15.85 -0.54 -8.95
N ARG A 428 -15.86 0.53 -9.73
CA ARG A 428 -16.67 0.63 -10.95
C ARG A 428 -15.78 0.60 -12.18
N PHE A 429 -16.09 -0.27 -13.12
CA PHE A 429 -15.40 -0.31 -14.41
C PHE A 429 -15.94 0.75 -15.36
N ILE A 430 -15.04 1.50 -15.98
CA ILE A 430 -15.34 2.40 -17.09
C ILE A 430 -15.36 1.60 -18.40
N SER A 431 -14.41 0.67 -18.55
CA SER A 431 -14.25 -0.13 -19.76
C SER A 431 -13.61 -1.49 -19.44
N GLY A 432 -13.91 -2.51 -20.26
CA GLY A 432 -13.20 -3.80 -20.21
C GLY A 432 -13.66 -4.82 -19.14
N GLU A 433 -14.69 -4.51 -18.35
CA GLU A 433 -15.24 -5.40 -17.30
C GLU A 433 -15.59 -6.80 -17.81
N HIS A 434 -16.44 -6.88 -18.84
CA HIS A 434 -16.87 -8.15 -19.42
C HIS A 434 -15.70 -9.00 -19.92
N THR A 435 -14.68 -8.34 -20.49
CA THR A 435 -13.46 -9.01 -20.95
C THR A 435 -12.67 -9.57 -19.77
N LEU A 436 -12.54 -8.81 -18.68
CA LEU A 436 -11.85 -9.26 -17.47
C LEU A 436 -12.56 -10.46 -16.84
N ILE A 437 -13.88 -10.40 -16.68
CA ILE A 437 -14.67 -11.49 -16.10
C ILE A 437 -14.51 -12.76 -16.93
N LYS A 438 -14.67 -12.68 -18.26
CA LYS A 438 -14.48 -13.83 -19.16
C LYS A 438 -13.10 -14.45 -19.04
N LEU A 439 -12.05 -13.63 -18.95
CA LEU A 439 -10.68 -14.12 -18.78
C LEU A 439 -10.50 -14.84 -17.44
N VAL A 440 -11.07 -14.29 -16.37
CA VAL A 440 -11.02 -14.86 -15.02
C VAL A 440 -11.78 -16.17 -14.94
N GLU A 441 -13.00 -16.24 -15.46
CA GLU A 441 -13.79 -17.48 -15.51
C GLU A 441 -13.09 -18.55 -16.35
N SER A 442 -12.59 -18.18 -17.54
CA SER A 442 -11.86 -19.11 -18.41
C SER A 442 -10.57 -19.63 -17.77
N ALA A 443 -9.92 -18.83 -16.93
CA ALA A 443 -8.73 -19.24 -16.18
C ALA A 443 -9.06 -20.04 -14.90
N SER A 444 -10.33 -20.14 -14.52
CA SER A 444 -10.80 -20.84 -13.32
C SER A 444 -11.31 -22.26 -13.60
N VAL A 445 -11.41 -22.63 -14.88
CA VAL A 445 -11.66 -23.98 -15.39
C VAL A 445 -10.32 -24.61 -15.76
#